data_AF-A0A9E2ACD7-F1
#
_entry.id   AF-A0A9E2ACD7-F1
#
_cell.length_a   1.000
_cell.length_b   1.000
_cell.length_c   1.000
_cell.angle_alpha   90.00
_cell.angle_beta   90.00
_cell.angle_gamma   90.00
#
_symmetry.space_group_name_H-M   'P 1'
#
loop_
_entity.id
_entity.type
_entity.pdbx_description
1 polymer ?
#
loop_
_entity_poly.entity_id
_entity_poly.type
_entity_poly.pdbx_seq_one_letter_code
_entity_poly.pdbx_strand_id
1 'polypeptide(L)'
;MSFRGAAFSAAPDGDVRHDSEARSRFSNGAAAPLRWATLDQVHGSVVAVAVDEGPQGRGDALITEIPDLTVAVFTADCVGVVVEAADAVAVIHAGWRGAAAGVVEATLQT
;
A
#
# COMPACT_ATOMS: atom_id res chain seq x y z
N MET A 1 5.56 -25.88 9.28
CA MET A 1 5.55 -24.40 9.16
C MET A 1 4.57 -24.05 8.05
N SER A 2 3.55 -23.23 8.30
CA SER A 2 2.62 -22.76 7.26
C SER A 2 2.77 -21.25 7.11
N PHE A 3 3.21 -20.79 5.95
CA PHE A 3 3.21 -19.36 5.62
C PHE A 3 1.78 -18.86 5.45
N ARG A 4 1.48 -17.65 5.93
CA ARG A 4 0.20 -16.96 5.79
C ARG A 4 0.44 -15.50 5.44
N GLY A 5 -0.60 -14.79 5.01
CA GLY A 5 -0.53 -13.36 4.70
C GLY A 5 0.12 -13.04 3.36
N ALA A 6 -0.02 -13.93 2.37
CA ALA A 6 0.30 -13.65 0.99
C ALA A 6 -0.86 -14.08 0.10
N ALA A 7 -1.27 -13.20 -0.81
CA ALA A 7 -2.24 -13.52 -1.86
C ALA A 7 -1.82 -12.80 -3.13
N PHE A 8 -2.04 -13.45 -4.27
CA PHE A 8 -1.82 -12.89 -5.60
C PHE A 8 -3.17 -12.75 -6.30
N SER A 9 -3.28 -11.72 -7.15
CA SER A 9 -4.45 -11.59 -8.01
C SER A 9 -4.50 -12.72 -9.02
N ALA A 10 -5.72 -13.21 -9.26
CA ALA A 10 -6.00 -14.12 -10.38
C ALA A 10 -6.57 -13.37 -11.60
N ALA A 11 -6.67 -12.04 -11.53
CA ALA A 11 -7.10 -11.21 -12.64
C ALA A 11 -6.11 -11.34 -13.82
N PRO A 12 -6.57 -11.19 -15.08
CA PRO A 12 -5.70 -11.32 -16.25
C PRO A 12 -4.54 -10.31 -16.29
N ASP A 13 -4.71 -9.14 -15.68
CA ASP A 13 -3.71 -8.09 -15.55
C ASP A 13 -2.83 -8.24 -14.29
N GLY A 14 -3.18 -9.17 -13.40
CA GLY A 14 -2.50 -9.38 -12.12
C GLY A 14 -2.71 -8.27 -11.11
N ASP A 15 -3.62 -7.32 -11.36
CA ASP A 15 -3.77 -6.12 -10.54
C ASP A 15 -4.67 -6.36 -9.31
N VAL A 16 -4.03 -6.53 -8.15
CA VAL A 16 -4.71 -6.77 -6.87
C VAL A 16 -5.64 -5.61 -6.48
N ARG A 17 -5.43 -4.38 -6.98
CA ARG A 17 -6.31 -3.23 -6.71
C ARG A 17 -7.75 -3.51 -7.16
N HIS A 18 -7.89 -4.20 -8.29
CA HIS A 18 -9.18 -4.53 -8.91
C HIS A 18 -9.68 -5.93 -8.54
N ASP A 19 -8.96 -6.68 -7.69
CA ASP A 19 -9.30 -8.05 -7.29
C ASP A 19 -9.65 -8.11 -5.79
N SER A 20 -10.95 -7.96 -5.48
CA SER A 20 -11.46 -8.02 -4.11
C SER A 20 -11.32 -9.40 -3.46
N GLU A 21 -11.30 -10.48 -4.24
CA GLU A 21 -11.06 -11.83 -3.73
C GLU A 21 -9.61 -12.00 -3.28
N ALA A 22 -8.63 -11.47 -4.02
CA ALA A 22 -7.23 -11.49 -3.62
C ALA A 22 -7.00 -10.72 -2.31
N ARG A 23 -7.59 -9.52 -2.19
CA ARG A 23 -7.52 -8.73 -0.94
C ARG A 23 -8.19 -9.44 0.23
N SER A 24 -9.32 -10.11 0.01
CA SER A 24 -10.00 -10.91 1.03
C SER A 24 -9.15 -12.09 1.50
N ARG A 25 -8.51 -12.81 0.55
CA ARG A 25 -7.58 -13.91 0.86
C ARG A 25 -6.36 -13.42 1.65
N PHE A 26 -5.77 -12.29 1.27
CA PHE A 26 -4.67 -11.67 2.01
C PHE A 26 -5.10 -11.35 3.44
N SER A 27 -6.22 -10.63 3.59
CA SER A 27 -6.72 -10.16 4.89
C SER A 27 -7.00 -11.32 5.84
N ASN A 28 -7.68 -12.35 5.37
CA ASN A 28 -7.94 -13.57 6.15
C ASN A 28 -6.65 -14.32 6.54
N GLY A 29 -5.66 -14.34 5.64
CA GLY A 29 -4.36 -14.98 5.91
C GLY A 29 -3.51 -14.19 6.91
N ALA A 30 -3.47 -12.87 6.79
CA ALA A 30 -2.65 -11.98 7.60
C ALA A 30 -3.33 -11.53 8.91
N ALA A 31 -4.61 -11.85 9.10
CA ALA A 31 -5.46 -11.26 10.13
C ALA A 31 -5.49 -9.71 10.04
N ALA A 32 -5.50 -9.18 8.82
CA ALA A 32 -5.60 -7.75 8.55
C ALA A 32 -7.07 -7.31 8.31
N PRO A 33 -7.42 -6.05 8.57
CA PRO A 33 -8.73 -5.50 8.24
C PRO A 33 -9.08 -5.60 6.74
N LEU A 34 -10.37 -5.81 6.45
CA LEU A 34 -10.90 -5.86 5.07
C LEU A 34 -11.08 -4.47 4.44
N ARG A 35 -11.03 -3.40 5.24
CA ARG A 35 -11.05 -2.02 4.76
C ARG A 35 -9.70 -1.64 4.21
N TRP A 36 -9.60 -1.44 2.90
CA TRP A 36 -8.33 -1.19 2.22
C TRP A 36 -8.30 0.19 1.57
N ALA A 37 -7.29 0.98 1.88
CA ALA A 37 -6.93 2.18 1.14
C ALA A 37 -5.78 1.86 0.16
N THR A 38 -5.90 2.37 -1.07
CA THR A 38 -4.97 2.06 -2.18
C THR A 38 -4.64 3.30 -3.00
N LEU A 39 -3.62 3.21 -3.84
CA LEU A 39 -3.17 4.29 -4.73
C LEU A 39 -3.13 3.88 -6.20
N ASP A 40 -3.34 4.87 -7.06
CA ASP A 40 -2.91 4.84 -8.45
C ASP A 40 -1.41 5.17 -8.51
N GLN A 41 -0.57 4.15 -8.35
CA GLN A 41 0.89 4.28 -8.36
C GLN A 41 1.42 4.77 -9.71
N VAL A 42 2.21 5.84 -9.69
CA VAL A 42 2.71 6.54 -10.89
C VAL A 42 4.23 6.64 -10.95
N HIS A 43 4.94 5.97 -10.02
CA HIS A 43 6.41 6.00 -9.89
C HIS A 43 6.95 7.42 -9.65
N GLY A 44 6.20 8.25 -8.91
CA GLY A 44 6.58 9.58 -8.47
C GLY A 44 6.90 9.64 -6.97
N SER A 45 6.79 10.83 -6.40
CA SER A 45 7.04 11.11 -4.98
C SER A 45 5.84 11.71 -4.24
N VAL A 46 4.63 11.56 -4.81
CA VAL A 46 3.40 12.07 -4.20
C VAL A 46 2.98 11.16 -3.04
N VAL A 47 2.76 11.77 -1.88
CA VAL A 47 2.28 11.14 -0.65
C VAL A 47 0.80 11.48 -0.47
N ALA A 48 -0.01 10.50 -0.09
CA ALA A 48 -1.40 10.70 0.30
C ALA A 48 -1.65 10.25 1.74
N VAL A 49 -2.62 10.88 2.40
CA VAL A 49 -3.12 10.47 3.71
C VAL A 49 -4.50 9.85 3.52
N ALA A 50 -4.62 8.56 3.83
CA ALA A 50 -5.88 7.84 3.78
C ALA A 50 -6.73 8.17 5.00
N VAL A 51 -7.96 8.62 4.76
CA VAL A 51 -8.96 8.88 5.82
C VAL A 51 -10.13 7.89 5.77
N ASP A 52 -10.24 7.09 4.70
CA ASP A 52 -11.22 6.02 4.56
C ASP A 52 -10.74 4.95 3.56
N GLU A 53 -11.51 3.87 3.40
CA GLU A 53 -11.25 2.83 2.41
C GLU A 53 -11.46 3.30 0.96
N GLY A 54 -10.84 2.58 0.03
CA GLY A 54 -10.92 2.84 -1.41
C GLY A 54 -9.70 3.56 -1.98
N PRO A 55 -9.77 3.97 -3.27
CA PRO A 55 -8.69 4.65 -3.95
C PRO A 55 -8.48 6.07 -3.41
N GLN A 56 -7.24 6.41 -3.06
CA GLN A 56 -6.86 7.75 -2.55
C GLN A 56 -6.27 8.64 -3.65
N GLY A 57 -6.43 8.24 -4.93
CA GLY A 57 -5.91 8.94 -6.09
C GLY A 57 -4.48 8.57 -6.44
N ARG A 58 -3.79 9.46 -7.16
CA ARG A 58 -2.41 9.24 -7.63
C ARG A 58 -1.41 9.49 -6.51
N GLY A 59 -0.50 8.53 -6.32
CA GLY A 59 0.58 8.64 -5.34
C GLY A 59 1.41 7.38 -5.26
N ASP A 60 2.55 7.46 -4.57
CA ASP A 60 3.46 6.34 -4.38
C ASP A 60 3.81 6.12 -2.89
N ALA A 61 3.19 6.88 -1.99
CA ALA A 61 3.23 6.65 -0.55
C ALA A 61 1.85 6.91 0.06
N LEU A 62 1.44 6.04 0.98
CA LEU A 62 0.14 6.12 1.66
C LEU A 62 0.33 6.05 3.16
N ILE A 63 -0.19 7.05 3.86
CA ILE A 63 -0.16 7.16 5.32
C ILE A 63 -1.58 6.96 5.86
N THR A 64 -1.74 6.33 7.02
CA THR A 64 -2.99 6.35 7.79
C THR A 64 -2.72 6.47 9.27
N GLU A 65 -3.56 7.25 9.95
CA GLU A 65 -3.73 7.28 11.41
C GLU A 65 -5.00 6.53 11.84
N ILE A 66 -5.80 6.08 10.88
CA ILE A 66 -7.11 5.45 11.13
C ILE A 66 -6.91 3.99 11.55
N PRO A 67 -7.33 3.61 12.77
CA PRO A 67 -7.33 2.21 13.18
C PRO A 67 -8.22 1.36 12.26
N ASP A 68 -7.88 0.09 12.11
CA ASP A 68 -8.61 -0.87 11.27
C ASP A 68 -8.74 -0.45 9.79
N LEU A 69 -7.81 0.36 9.28
CA LEU A 69 -7.66 0.68 7.85
C LEU A 69 -6.34 0.11 7.32
N THR A 70 -6.43 -0.87 6.42
CA THR A 70 -5.26 -1.44 5.74
C THR A 70 -4.80 -0.49 4.64
N VAL A 71 -3.60 0.08 4.75
CA VAL A 71 -2.94 0.79 3.65
C VAL A 71 -2.10 -0.15 2.81
N ALA A 72 -2.16 -0.03 1.49
CA ALA A 72 -1.44 -0.91 0.59
C ALA A 72 -0.76 -0.16 -0.57
N VAL A 73 0.46 -0.59 -0.86
CA VAL A 73 1.16 -0.36 -2.13
C VAL A 73 1.48 -1.70 -2.78
N PHE A 74 1.57 -1.72 -4.10
CA PHE A 74 1.78 -2.93 -4.89
C PHE A 74 3.14 -2.87 -5.59
N THR A 75 3.87 -3.98 -5.61
CA THR A 75 5.23 -4.01 -6.13
C THR A 75 5.43 -5.20 -7.06
N ALA A 76 6.14 -4.97 -8.15
CA ALA A 76 6.87 -5.98 -8.90
C ALA A 76 8.24 -5.37 -9.21
N ASP A 77 9.30 -5.92 -8.62
CA ASP A 77 10.68 -5.42 -8.63
C ASP A 77 10.94 -4.09 -7.86
N CYS A 78 9.98 -3.16 -7.81
CA CYS A 78 10.11 -1.94 -7.01
C CYS A 78 10.15 -2.23 -5.51
N VAL A 79 10.82 -1.37 -4.74
CA VAL A 79 10.99 -1.58 -3.29
C VAL A 79 9.74 -1.15 -2.56
N GLY A 80 9.15 -2.05 -1.75
CA GLY A 80 8.14 -1.70 -0.77
C GLY A 80 8.79 -1.29 0.56
N VAL A 81 8.44 -0.12 1.09
CA VAL A 81 8.93 0.36 2.40
C VAL A 81 7.74 0.51 3.34
N VAL A 82 7.91 0.07 4.58
CA VAL A 82 6.94 0.30 5.66
C VAL A 82 7.60 1.20 6.70
N VAL A 83 6.89 2.24 7.12
CA VAL A 83 7.31 3.15 8.19
C VAL A 83 6.24 3.15 9.25
N GLU A 84 6.64 3.04 10.51
CA GLU A 84 5.74 3.07 11.66
C GLU A 84 6.08 4.30 12.54
N ALA A 85 5.03 4.99 12.99
CA ALA A 85 5.09 6.05 13.99
C ALA A 85 4.21 5.66 15.19
N ALA A 86 4.15 6.52 16.21
CA ALA A 86 3.39 6.21 17.43
C ALA A 86 1.89 6.05 17.18
N ASP A 87 1.34 6.79 16.22
CA ASP A 87 -0.07 6.94 15.90
C ASP A 87 -0.39 6.74 14.41
N ALA A 88 0.61 6.44 13.59
CA ALA A 88 0.46 6.30 12.15
C ALA A 88 1.29 5.15 11.57
N VAL A 89 0.88 4.66 10.40
CA VAL A 89 1.69 3.77 9.56
C VAL A 89 1.70 4.32 8.13
N ALA A 90 2.84 4.15 7.46
CA ALA A 90 3.00 4.47 6.05
C ALA A 90 3.51 3.26 5.27
N VAL A 91 3.01 3.11 4.05
CA VAL A 91 3.52 2.17 3.05
C VAL A 91 3.93 2.92 1.79
N ILE A 92 5.09 2.57 1.24
CA ILE A 92 5.72 3.33 0.16
C ILE A 92 6.12 2.39 -0.97
N HIS A 93 5.75 2.76 -2.18
CA HIS A 93 6.25 2.21 -3.43
C HIS A 93 7.45 3.03 -3.92
N ALA A 94 8.65 2.53 -3.64
CA ALA A 94 9.90 3.16 -4.03
C ALA A 94 10.47 2.49 -5.29
N GLY A 95 9.85 2.76 -6.45
CA GLY A 95 10.51 2.53 -7.74
C GLY A 95 11.69 3.49 -7.94
N TRP A 96 12.61 3.19 -8.86
CA TRP A 96 13.84 3.99 -9.01
C TRP A 96 13.58 5.49 -9.25
N ARG A 97 12.51 5.85 -9.97
CA ARG A 97 12.11 7.24 -10.21
C ARG A 97 11.60 7.91 -8.94
N GLY A 98 10.71 7.24 -8.20
CA GLY A 98 10.16 7.76 -6.96
C GLY A 98 11.23 7.89 -5.87
N ALA A 99 12.12 6.91 -5.77
CA ALA A 99 13.28 6.96 -4.88
C ALA A 99 14.20 8.14 -5.22
N ALA A 100 14.56 8.33 -6.50
CA ALA A 100 15.37 9.49 -6.92
C ALA A 100 14.66 10.83 -6.73
N ALA A 101 13.32 10.86 -6.79
CA ALA A 101 12.49 12.03 -6.55
C ALA A 101 12.19 12.28 -5.05
N GLY A 102 12.71 11.43 -4.15
CA GLY A 102 12.60 11.60 -2.70
C GLY A 102 11.28 11.16 -2.09
N VAL A 103 10.63 10.10 -2.59
CA VAL A 103 9.34 9.62 -2.04
C VAL A 103 9.44 9.21 -0.56
N VAL A 104 10.57 8.67 -0.13
CA VAL A 104 10.77 8.26 1.27
C VAL A 104 10.91 9.50 2.16
N GLU A 105 11.74 10.46 1.74
CA GLU A 105 11.94 11.73 2.43
C GLU A 105 10.65 12.53 2.52
N ALA A 106 9.88 12.62 1.43
CA ALA A 106 8.58 13.26 1.40
C ALA A 106 7.61 12.61 2.40
N THR A 107 7.62 11.27 2.50
CA THR A 107 6.78 10.53 3.46
C THR A 107 7.15 10.89 4.90
N LEU A 108 8.44 10.97 5.23
CA LEU A 108 8.92 11.29 6.58
C LEU A 108 8.69 12.75 7.01
N GLN A 109 8.32 13.62 6.07
CA GLN A 109 8.06 15.04 6.29
C GLN A 109 6.57 15.40 6.34
N THR A 110 5.70 14.41 6.08
CA THR A 110 4.25 14.56 6.12
C THR A 110 3.75 14.30 7.54
#